data_AF-A0A2V3IK03-F1
#
_entry.id   AF-A0A2V3IK03-F1
#
_cell.length_a   1.000
_cell.length_b   1.000
_cell.length_c   1.000
_cell.angle_alpha   90.00
_cell.angle_beta   90.00
_cell.angle_gamma   90.00
#
_symmetry.space_group_name_H-M   'P 1'
#
loop_
_entity.id
_entity.type
_entity.pdbx_description
1 polymer ?
#
loop_
_entity_poly.entity_id
_entity_poly.type
_entity_poly.pdbx_seq_one_letter_code
_entity_poly.pdbx_strand_id
1 'polypeptide(L)'
;MLDIFEKDLFGVHMSSVTYTRLNGTVEATTRQIIVTIYNAHRPNGCLLLTNHVGGLGLNLTKANTVIFFEKHWNPRKYLQAIDRAHRLGQTRTVNVHRLITGGVLAEKIMGIQNFKTPIANAVVNRENSTLQSMNTEDLLDLFKVDSAETSSTNCSSLDIIVGIGKGMEAALARVGEQWEENEYEDE
;
A
#
# COMPACT_ATOMS: atom_id res chain seq x y z
N MET A 1 -10.48 -13.54 5.99
CA MET A 1 -11.00 -12.64 4.94
C MET A 1 -11.21 -13.36 3.61
N LEU A 2 -10.23 -14.11 3.09
CA LEU A 2 -10.42 -14.85 1.82
C LEU A 2 -11.61 -15.81 1.87
N ASP A 3 -11.91 -16.41 3.02
CA ASP A 3 -13.06 -17.32 3.20
C ASP A 3 -14.41 -16.61 2.99
N ILE A 4 -14.48 -15.30 3.24
CA ILE A 4 -15.67 -14.48 3.00
C ILE A 4 -15.87 -14.30 1.50
N PHE A 5 -14.81 -14.04 0.74
CA PHE A 5 -14.91 -13.97 -0.73
C PHE A 5 -15.38 -15.28 -1.34
N GLU A 6 -14.88 -16.41 -0.83
CA GLU A 6 -15.29 -17.72 -1.34
C GLU A 6 -16.78 -18.00 -1.07
N LYS A 7 -17.25 -17.75 0.16
CA LYS A 7 -18.62 -18.05 0.56
C LYS A 7 -19.63 -17.02 0.06
N ASP A 8 -19.37 -15.74 0.32
CA ASP A 8 -20.36 -14.68 0.14
C ASP A 8 -20.32 -14.10 -1.28
N LEU A 9 -19.14 -13.95 -1.88
CA LEU A 9 -19.04 -13.40 -3.24
C LEU A 9 -19.21 -14.48 -4.31
N PHE A 10 -18.34 -15.50 -4.31
CA PHE A 10 -18.38 -16.54 -5.35
C PHE A 10 -19.52 -17.53 -5.15
N GLY A 11 -19.82 -17.90 -3.90
CA GLY A 11 -20.92 -18.81 -3.58
C GLY A 11 -22.31 -18.25 -3.91
N VAL A 12 -22.58 -17.00 -3.55
CA VAL A 12 -23.93 -16.40 -3.66
C VAL A 12 -24.11 -15.57 -4.93
N HIS A 13 -23.14 -14.72 -5.26
CA HIS A 13 -23.31 -13.71 -6.31
C HIS A 13 -22.64 -14.06 -7.66
N MET A 14 -21.63 -14.93 -7.67
CA MET A 14 -20.82 -15.21 -8.87
C MET A 14 -20.50 -16.69 -9.08
N SER A 15 -21.54 -17.53 -9.17
CA SER A 15 -21.42 -18.98 -9.31
C SER A 15 -20.81 -19.47 -10.63
N SER A 16 -20.75 -18.63 -11.67
CA SER A 16 -20.13 -18.97 -12.96
C SER A 16 -18.62 -18.70 -13.01
N VAL A 17 -18.06 -18.03 -12.00
CA VAL A 17 -16.64 -17.64 -11.99
C VAL A 17 -15.81 -18.71 -11.31
N THR A 18 -14.85 -19.26 -12.04
CA THR A 18 -13.87 -20.18 -11.46
C THR A 18 -12.83 -19.39 -10.69
N TYR A 19 -12.59 -19.74 -9.43
CA TYR A 19 -11.53 -19.13 -8.63
C TYR A 19 -10.49 -20.17 -8.19
N THR A 20 -9.31 -19.70 -7.83
CA THR A 20 -8.29 -20.50 -7.15
C THR A 20 -7.68 -19.68 -6.05
N ARG A 21 -7.42 -20.34 -4.92
CA ARG A 21 -6.86 -19.71 -3.74
C ARG A 21 -5.43 -20.14 -3.53
N LEU A 22 -4.59 -19.18 -3.18
CA LEU A 22 -3.18 -19.41 -2.91
C LEU A 22 -2.80 -18.64 -1.63
N ASN A 23 -2.59 -19.41 -0.56
CA ASN A 23 -2.22 -18.92 0.76
C ASN A 23 -0.78 -19.34 1.12
N GLY A 24 -0.26 -18.80 2.23
CA GLY A 24 1.05 -19.16 2.77
C GLY A 24 1.16 -20.61 3.25
N THR A 25 0.04 -21.31 3.49
CA THR A 25 0.01 -22.72 3.90
C THR A 25 0.22 -23.70 2.75
N VAL A 26 0.15 -23.25 1.49
CA VAL A 26 0.33 -24.11 0.32
C VAL A 26 1.83 -24.33 0.08
N GLU A 27 2.22 -25.59 -0.16
CA GLU A 27 3.60 -25.96 -0.44
C GLU A 27 4.19 -25.19 -1.65
N ALA A 28 5.49 -24.87 -1.62
CA ALA A 28 6.18 -24.19 -2.71
C ALA A 28 5.98 -24.86 -4.08
N THR A 29 6.08 -26.19 -4.14
CA THR A 29 5.93 -26.97 -5.37
C THR A 29 4.53 -26.79 -5.97
N THR A 30 3.50 -26.95 -5.14
CA THR A 30 2.09 -26.80 -5.55
C THR A 30 1.77 -25.36 -5.96
N ARG A 31 2.33 -24.35 -5.29
CA ARG A 31 2.16 -22.93 -5.67
C ARG A 31 2.63 -22.68 -7.10
N GLN A 32 3.79 -23.19 -7.47
CA GLN A 32 4.34 -23.05 -8.82
C GLN A 32 3.44 -23.71 -9.88
N ILE A 33 2.89 -24.88 -9.57
CA ILE A 33 1.96 -25.61 -10.45
C ILE A 33 0.68 -24.79 -10.65
N ILE A 34 0.08 -24.27 -9.57
CA ILE A 34 -1.12 -23.43 -9.63
C ILE A 34 -0.89 -22.20 -10.50
N VAL A 35 0.24 -21.51 -10.33
CA VAL A 35 0.61 -20.33 -11.14
C VAL A 35 0.79 -20.70 -12.61
N THR A 36 1.41 -21.84 -12.90
CA THR A 36 1.59 -22.34 -14.27
C THR A 36 0.24 -22.62 -14.93
N ILE A 37 -0.68 -23.28 -14.22
CA ILE A 37 -2.04 -23.55 -14.69
C ILE A 37 -2.79 -22.23 -14.94
N TYR A 38 -2.70 -21.28 -14.01
CA TYR A 38 -3.32 -19.97 -14.13
C TYR A 38 -2.85 -19.20 -15.37
N ASN A 39 -1.55 -19.25 -15.68
CA ASN A 39 -0.98 -18.59 -16.84
C ASN A 39 -1.30 -19.30 -18.16
N ALA A 40 -1.38 -20.64 -18.16
CA ALA A 40 -1.61 -21.45 -19.36
C ALA A 40 -3.05 -21.38 -19.87
N HIS A 41 -4.05 -21.52 -18.98
CA HIS A 41 -5.45 -21.53 -19.40
C HIS A 41 -6.38 -21.14 -18.25
N ARG A 42 -6.92 -19.91 -18.30
CA ARG A 42 -8.26 -19.58 -17.79
C ARG A 42 -8.74 -18.23 -18.33
N PRO A 43 -9.75 -18.20 -19.22
CA PRO A 43 -10.34 -16.94 -19.68
C PRO A 43 -11.10 -16.19 -18.57
N ASN A 44 -11.70 -16.91 -17.60
CA ASN A 44 -12.56 -16.35 -16.54
C ASN A 44 -12.11 -16.76 -15.12
N GLY A 45 -10.80 -16.87 -14.90
CA GLY A 45 -10.23 -17.33 -13.64
C GLY A 45 -9.88 -16.19 -12.69
N CYS A 46 -10.47 -16.14 -11.50
CA CYS A 46 -9.99 -15.30 -10.42
C CYS A 46 -8.91 -16.02 -9.61
N LEU A 47 -7.85 -15.31 -9.23
CA LEU A 47 -6.83 -15.83 -8.31
C LEU A 47 -6.87 -15.02 -7.02
N LEU A 48 -7.21 -15.69 -5.93
CA LEU A 48 -7.22 -15.13 -4.58
C LEU A 48 -5.86 -15.34 -3.94
N LEU A 49 -5.25 -14.24 -3.51
CA LEU A 49 -3.92 -14.21 -2.91
C LEU A 49 -3.98 -13.49 -1.57
N THR A 50 -3.19 -13.96 -0.61
CA THR A 50 -2.86 -13.14 0.56
C THR A 50 -1.68 -12.23 0.25
N ASN A 51 -1.61 -11.07 0.91
CA ASN A 51 -0.51 -10.11 0.71
C ASN A 51 0.87 -10.73 0.97
N HIS A 52 0.97 -11.66 1.92
CA HIS A 52 2.20 -12.37 2.23
C HIS A 52 2.72 -13.18 1.03
N VAL A 53 1.84 -13.89 0.31
CA VAL A 53 2.26 -14.67 -0.87
C VAL A 53 2.58 -13.76 -2.07
N GLY A 54 1.99 -12.56 -2.13
CA GLY A 54 2.36 -11.55 -3.13
C GLY A 54 3.84 -11.16 -3.09
N GLY A 55 4.49 -11.27 -1.93
CA GLY A 55 5.91 -10.99 -1.73
C GLY A 55 6.87 -12.05 -2.28
N LEU A 56 6.39 -13.27 -2.55
CA LEU A 56 7.24 -14.44 -2.86
C LEU A 56 7.79 -14.50 -4.30
N GLY A 57 7.57 -13.46 -5.11
CA GLY A 57 8.17 -13.35 -6.45
C GLY A 57 7.45 -14.15 -7.56
N LEU A 58 6.18 -14.50 -7.39
CA LEU A 58 5.38 -15.23 -8.37
C LEU A 58 5.22 -14.50 -9.72
N ASN A 59 5.09 -15.23 -10.82
CA ASN A 59 4.86 -14.64 -12.14
C ASN A 59 3.39 -14.75 -12.54
N LEU A 60 2.63 -13.65 -12.44
CA LEU A 60 1.20 -13.60 -12.72
C LEU A 60 0.92 -12.80 -14.02
N THR A 61 1.74 -13.01 -15.04
CA THR A 61 1.72 -12.24 -16.30
C THR A 61 0.42 -12.37 -17.08
N LYS A 62 -0.42 -13.38 -16.80
CA LYS A 62 -1.72 -13.49 -17.44
C LYS A 62 -2.77 -12.55 -16.85
N ALA A 63 -2.61 -12.09 -15.60
CA ALA A 63 -3.59 -11.23 -14.93
C ALA A 63 -3.56 -9.79 -15.46
N ASN A 64 -4.68 -9.28 -15.97
CA ASN A 64 -4.81 -7.90 -16.47
C ASN A 64 -5.44 -6.95 -15.43
N THR A 65 -6.04 -7.48 -14.37
CA THR A 65 -6.71 -6.66 -13.35
C THR A 65 -6.27 -7.13 -11.97
N VAL A 66 -5.78 -6.19 -11.16
CA VAL A 66 -5.36 -6.42 -9.78
C VAL A 66 -6.26 -5.58 -8.89
N ILE A 67 -6.96 -6.23 -7.96
CA ILE A 67 -7.87 -5.57 -7.03
C ILE A 67 -7.30 -5.74 -5.63
N PHE A 68 -7.03 -4.63 -4.97
CA PHE A 68 -6.64 -4.59 -3.57
C PHE A 68 -7.86 -4.28 -2.73
N PHE A 69 -8.24 -5.26 -1.92
CA PHE A 69 -9.33 -5.10 -0.95
C PHE A 69 -8.87 -4.40 0.32
N GLU A 70 -7.64 -4.67 0.75
CA GLU A 70 -7.04 -4.04 1.93
C GLU A 70 -5.74 -3.33 1.56
N LYS A 71 -5.48 -2.23 2.26
CA LYS A 71 -4.26 -1.45 2.10
C LYS A 71 -3.27 -1.83 3.21
N HIS A 72 -2.13 -2.39 2.82
CA HIS A 72 -1.00 -2.60 3.72
C HIS A 72 -0.39 -1.24 4.13
N TRP A 73 0.18 -1.11 5.33
CA TRP A 73 0.83 0.12 5.81
C TRP A 73 2.04 0.52 4.97
N ASN A 74 2.91 -0.44 4.67
CA ASN A 74 4.07 -0.26 3.80
C ASN A 74 3.68 -0.18 2.29
N PRO A 75 3.99 0.92 1.58
CA PRO A 75 3.71 1.06 0.14
C PRO A 75 4.57 0.14 -0.74
N ARG A 76 5.75 -0.29 -0.30
CA ARG A 76 6.64 -1.18 -1.08
C ARG A 76 6.04 -2.57 -1.24
N LYS A 77 5.45 -3.16 -0.20
CA LYS A 77 4.77 -4.47 -0.27
C LYS A 77 3.63 -4.45 -1.32
N TYR A 78 2.95 -3.31 -1.45
CA TYR A 78 1.91 -3.10 -2.45
C TYR A 78 2.45 -3.01 -3.88
N LEU A 79 3.49 -2.19 -4.10
CA LEU A 79 4.15 -2.09 -5.42
C LEU A 79 4.68 -3.44 -5.88
N GLN A 80 5.31 -4.17 -4.95
CA GLN A 80 5.83 -5.51 -5.21
C GLN A 80 4.74 -6.49 -5.65
N ALA A 81 3.53 -6.40 -5.07
CA ALA A 81 2.39 -7.21 -5.48
C ALA A 81 1.89 -6.86 -6.89
N ILE A 82 1.89 -5.57 -7.28
CA ILE A 82 1.56 -5.15 -8.65
C ILE A 82 2.57 -5.68 -9.65
N ASP A 83 3.86 -5.62 -9.32
CA ASP A 83 4.97 -6.09 -10.17
C ASP A 83 4.87 -7.59 -10.49
N ARG A 84 4.05 -8.37 -9.75
CA ARG A 84 3.77 -9.77 -10.09
C ARG A 84 2.99 -9.89 -11.39
N ALA A 85 2.04 -8.98 -11.62
CA ALA A 85 1.20 -8.92 -12.82
C ALA A 85 1.79 -7.97 -13.88
N HIS A 86 2.35 -6.84 -13.46
CA HIS A 86 3.08 -5.89 -14.29
C HIS A 86 4.53 -6.37 -14.47
N ARG A 87 4.69 -7.47 -15.21
CA ARG A 87 5.99 -8.11 -15.44
C ARG A 87 6.23 -8.37 -16.92
N LEU A 88 7.51 -8.48 -17.29
CA LEU A 88 7.94 -8.90 -18.62
C LEU A 88 7.19 -10.17 -19.05
N GLY A 89 6.54 -10.12 -20.22
CA GLY A 89 5.67 -11.18 -20.73
C GLY A 89 4.16 -10.89 -20.63
N GLN A 90 3.77 -9.81 -19.95
CA GLN A 90 2.41 -9.27 -20.04
C GLN A 90 2.20 -8.53 -21.37
N THR A 91 1.11 -8.84 -22.07
CA THR A 91 0.74 -8.20 -23.34
C THR A 91 -0.46 -7.25 -23.21
N ARG A 92 -1.21 -7.32 -22.10
CA ARG A 92 -2.39 -6.50 -21.84
C ARG A 92 -2.11 -5.44 -20.79
N THR A 93 -2.80 -4.30 -20.87
CA THR A 93 -2.72 -3.26 -19.84
C THR A 93 -3.17 -3.80 -18.48
N VAL A 94 -2.36 -3.56 -17.45
CA VAL A 94 -2.66 -3.96 -16.08
C VAL A 94 -3.41 -2.83 -15.39
N ASN A 95 -4.69 -3.07 -15.08
CA ASN A 95 -5.51 -2.14 -14.31
C ASN A 95 -5.42 -2.48 -12.84
N VAL A 96 -5.07 -1.49 -12.01
CA VAL A 96 -4.98 -1.65 -10.56
C VAL A 96 -6.09 -0.88 -9.89
N HIS A 97 -6.97 -1.59 -9.20
CA HIS A 97 -8.06 -1.00 -8.42
C HIS A 97 -7.76 -1.14 -6.93
N ARG A 98 -7.95 -0.05 -6.20
CA ARG A 98 -7.79 -0.03 -4.76
C ARG A 98 -9.13 0.36 -4.14
N LEU A 99 -9.67 -0.52 -3.32
CA LEU A 99 -10.90 -0.23 -2.57
C LEU A 99 -10.51 0.52 -1.30
N ILE A 100 -11.15 1.67 -1.09
CA ILE A 100 -10.98 2.50 0.10
C ILE A 100 -12.37 2.87 0.57
N THR A 101 -12.65 2.53 1.83
CA THR A 101 -13.86 2.99 2.51
C THR A 101 -13.58 4.36 3.12
N GLY A 102 -14.51 5.30 2.90
CA GLY A 102 -14.38 6.65 3.46
C GLY A 102 -14.75 6.71 4.95
N GLY A 103 -14.20 7.69 5.66
CA GLY A 103 -14.50 7.95 7.08
C GLY A 103 -13.98 6.90 8.06
N VAL A 104 -13.06 6.04 7.64
CA VAL A 104 -12.43 5.00 8.47
C VAL A 104 -10.91 5.11 8.45
N LEU A 105 -10.24 4.33 9.31
CA LEU A 105 -8.77 4.31 9.44
C LEU A 105 -8.02 4.14 8.10
N ALA A 106 -8.63 3.52 7.09
CA ALA A 106 -8.06 3.35 5.76
C ALA A 106 -7.63 4.68 5.10
N GLU A 107 -8.37 5.77 5.32
CA GLU A 107 -7.99 7.10 4.83
C GLU A 107 -6.72 7.61 5.49
N LYS A 108 -6.59 7.44 6.81
CA LYS A 108 -5.39 7.81 7.57
C LYS A 108 -4.17 7.02 7.10
N ILE A 109 -4.33 5.72 6.85
CA ILE A 109 -3.26 4.88 6.29
C ILE A 109 -2.83 5.39 4.90
N MET A 110 -3.76 5.86 4.08
CA MET A 110 -3.44 6.48 2.80
C MET A 110 -2.64 7.78 2.98
N GLY A 111 -3.00 8.63 3.94
CA GLY A 111 -2.24 9.83 4.28
C GLY A 111 -0.79 9.51 4.66
N ILE A 112 -0.59 8.51 5.54
CA ILE A 112 0.76 8.06 5.95
C ILE A 112 1.57 7.56 4.76
N GLN A 113 0.97 6.82 3.82
CA GLN A 113 1.70 6.37 2.63
C GLN A 113 2.09 7.50 1.68
N ASN A 114 1.19 8.45 1.47
CA ASN A 114 1.44 9.61 0.64
C ASN A 114 2.54 10.49 1.23
N PHE A 115 2.70 10.47 2.55
CA PHE A 115 3.81 11.10 3.25
C PHE A 115 5.12 10.30 3.15
N LYS A 116 5.08 8.98 3.40
CA LYS A 116 6.28 8.12 3.40
C LYS A 116 6.93 7.97 2.01
N THR A 117 6.14 7.94 0.95
CA THR A 117 6.63 7.70 -0.43
C THR A 117 7.57 8.79 -0.96
N PRO A 118 7.22 10.09 -0.94
CA PRO A 118 8.10 11.16 -1.39
C PRO A 118 9.36 11.28 -0.54
N ILE A 119 9.25 11.10 0.79
CA ILE A 119 10.43 11.12 1.69
C ILE A 119 11.41 10.01 1.32
N ALA A 120 10.91 8.78 1.14
CA ALA A 120 11.76 7.67 0.74
C ALA A 120 12.42 7.92 -0.62
N ASN A 121 11.70 8.53 -1.57
CA ASN A 121 12.26 8.86 -2.88
C ASN A 121 13.32 9.97 -2.80
N ALA A 122 13.12 10.98 -1.96
CA ALA A 122 14.08 12.07 -1.74
C ALA A 122 15.42 11.57 -1.19
N VAL A 123 15.39 10.54 -0.33
CA VAL A 123 16.58 9.91 0.25
C VAL A 123 17.34 9.03 -0.76
N VAL A 124 16.61 8.34 -1.65
CA VAL A 124 17.20 7.36 -2.59
C VAL A 124 17.80 8.01 -3.84
N ASN A 125 17.43 9.26 -4.17
CA ASN A 125 17.90 9.91 -5.38
C ASN A 125 19.42 10.20 -5.30
N ARG A 126 20.20 9.57 -6.18
CA ARG A 126 21.67 9.55 -6.13
C ARG A 126 22.32 10.91 -6.44
N GLU A 127 21.56 11.86 -6.99
CA GLU A 127 21.96 13.26 -7.16
C GLU A 127 22.02 14.04 -5.82
N ASN A 128 21.52 13.44 -4.72
CA ASN A 128 21.64 13.94 -3.34
C ASN A 128 22.83 13.32 -2.58
N SER A 129 23.82 12.74 -3.27
CA SER A 129 24.99 12.10 -2.61
C SER A 129 25.82 13.05 -1.73
N THR A 130 25.61 14.35 -1.87
CA THR A 130 26.03 15.36 -0.91
C THR A 130 24.82 15.78 -0.10
N LEU A 131 24.82 15.50 1.21
CA LEU A 131 23.83 16.02 2.18
C LEU A 131 23.66 17.56 2.14
N GLN A 132 24.54 18.27 1.43
CA GLN A 132 24.56 19.73 1.22
C GLN A 132 23.70 20.22 0.04
N SER A 133 23.32 19.34 -0.90
CA SER A 133 22.43 19.71 -2.03
C SER A 133 20.96 19.35 -1.77
N MET A 134 20.63 18.88 -0.56
CA MET A 134 19.26 18.68 -0.13
C MET A 134 18.58 20.06 -0.09
N ASN A 135 17.68 20.30 -1.04
CA ASN A 135 16.85 21.50 -1.05
C ASN A 135 15.90 21.43 0.17
N THR A 136 16.32 22.03 1.28
CA THR A 136 15.65 21.93 2.58
C THR A 136 14.26 22.55 2.52
N GLU A 137 14.05 23.48 1.59
CA GLU A 137 12.78 24.12 1.29
C GLU A 137 11.73 23.13 0.76
N ASP A 138 12.11 22.20 -0.13
CA ASP A 138 11.19 21.19 -0.70
C ASP A 138 10.78 20.14 0.35
N LEU A 139 11.71 19.78 1.25
CA LEU A 139 11.37 18.93 2.39
C LEU A 139 10.42 19.65 3.35
N LEU A 140 10.70 20.90 3.70
CA LEU A 140 9.85 21.70 4.59
C LEU A 140 8.45 21.90 4.02
N ASP A 141 8.30 22.04 2.69
CA ASP A 141 7.00 22.18 2.04
C ASP A 141 6.16 20.89 2.13
N LEU A 142 6.79 19.72 2.08
CA LEU A 142 6.12 18.43 2.30
C LEU A 142 5.63 18.24 3.75
N PHE A 143 6.26 18.93 4.71
CA PHE A 143 5.86 18.95 6.12
C PHE A 143 4.82 20.03 6.45
N LYS A 144 4.57 20.99 5.55
CA LYS A 144 3.45 21.93 5.69
C LYS A 144 2.17 21.18 5.37
N VAL A 145 1.60 20.56 6.41
CA VAL A 145 0.21 20.13 6.38
C VAL A 145 -0.62 21.39 6.13
N ASP A 146 -1.35 21.41 5.02
CA ASP A 146 -2.29 22.49 4.69
C ASP A 146 -3.20 22.73 5.89
N SER A 147 -2.99 23.87 6.54
CA SER A 147 -3.91 24.45 7.51
C SER A 147 -5.06 25.19 6.79
N ALA A 148 -5.23 24.94 5.48
CA ALA A 148 -6.04 25.71 4.56
C ALA A 148 -7.41 25.08 4.24
N GLU A 149 -7.90 24.14 5.05
CA GLU A 149 -9.33 23.79 5.06
C GLU A 149 -9.90 23.86 6.49
N THR A 150 -10.06 25.08 7.00
CA THR A 150 -11.12 25.38 7.97
C THR A 150 -11.73 26.72 7.62
N SER A 151 -12.80 26.65 6.84
CA SER A 151 -13.75 27.72 6.62
C SER A 151 -14.31 28.21 7.96
N SER A 152 -14.12 29.50 8.23
CA SER A 152 -14.95 30.38 9.08
C SER A 152 -15.37 29.89 10.47
N THR A 153 -14.77 30.45 11.54
CA THR A 153 -15.47 31.14 12.65
C THR A 153 -14.44 31.82 13.58
N ASN A 154 -14.71 33.08 13.94
CA ASN A 154 -13.89 34.02 14.71
C ASN A 154 -13.33 33.47 16.06
N CYS A 155 -12.08 33.78 16.41
CA CYS A 155 -11.67 34.17 17.77
C CYS A 155 -10.27 34.82 17.78
N SER A 156 -10.03 35.63 18.81
CA SER A 156 -9.04 36.69 18.97
C SER A 156 -7.55 36.30 18.97
N SER A 157 -6.77 37.15 18.29
CA SER A 157 -5.45 37.71 18.65
C SER A 157 -4.47 36.92 19.52
N LEU A 158 -3.22 36.85 19.02
CA LEU A 158 -1.96 36.80 19.78
C LEU A 158 -1.93 35.82 20.97
N ASP A 159 -1.52 34.57 20.73
CA ASP A 159 -0.82 33.74 21.75
C ASP A 159 -0.17 32.43 21.24
N ILE A 160 -0.17 32.13 19.93
CA ILE A 160 0.23 30.79 19.42
C ILE A 160 1.66 30.76 18.83
N ILE A 161 2.48 31.80 18.99
CA ILE A 161 3.85 31.79 18.43
C ILE A 161 4.84 31.04 19.34
N VAL A 162 4.53 30.86 20.63
CA VAL A 162 5.45 30.24 21.62
C VAL A 162 5.18 28.73 21.83
N GLY A 163 4.04 28.20 21.37
CA GLY A 163 3.62 26.80 21.62
C GLY A 163 4.09 25.76 20.59
N ILE A 164 4.58 26.17 19.42
CA ILE A 164 4.77 25.27 18.27
C ILE A 164 6.01 24.36 18.43
N GLY A 165 7.05 24.82 19.12
CA GLY A 165 8.26 24.00 19.36
C GLY A 165 7.98 22.73 20.16
N LYS A 166 7.10 22.79 21.16
CA LYS A 166 6.71 21.63 21.98
C LYS A 166 5.75 20.68 21.27
N GLY A 167 4.92 21.19 20.36
CA GLY A 167 4.02 20.37 19.55
C GLY A 167 4.77 19.53 18.51
N MET A 168 5.86 20.06 17.96
CA MET A 168 6.73 19.35 17.01
C MET A 168 7.50 18.21 17.68
N GLU A 169 8.03 18.44 18.89
CA GLU A 169 8.68 17.39 19.69
C GLU A 169 7.70 16.29 20.09
N ALA A 170 6.46 16.65 20.47
CA ALA A 170 5.41 15.68 20.78
C ALA A 170 4.92 14.91 19.54
N ALA A 171 4.87 15.55 18.36
CA ALA A 171 4.51 14.88 17.11
C ALA A 171 5.62 13.94 16.63
N LEU A 172 6.89 14.34 16.77
CA LEU A 172 8.05 13.50 16.47
C LEU A 172 8.18 12.34 17.47
N ALA A 173 7.90 12.57 18.76
CA ALA A 173 7.84 11.52 19.78
C ALA A 173 6.70 10.53 19.50
N ARG A 174 5.52 11.02 19.07
CA ARG A 174 4.39 10.15 18.66
C ARG A 174 4.64 9.41 17.37
N VAL A 175 5.40 10.00 16.44
CA VAL A 175 5.87 9.28 15.26
C VAL A 175 6.83 8.19 15.71
N GLY A 176 7.81 8.50 16.56
CA GLY A 176 8.73 7.54 17.20
C GLY A 176 8.04 6.37 17.91
N GLU A 177 6.99 6.63 18.68
CA GLU A 177 6.15 5.60 19.32
C GLU A 177 5.33 4.76 18.32
N GLN A 178 5.03 5.28 17.12
CA GLN A 178 4.33 4.52 16.07
C GLN A 178 5.27 3.64 15.23
N TRP A 179 6.58 3.78 15.41
CA TRP A 179 7.57 2.86 14.85
C TRP A 179 7.90 1.84 15.94
N GLU A 180 7.06 0.84 16.15
CA GLU A 180 7.48 -0.34 16.89
C GLU A 180 8.43 -1.16 16.01
N GLU A 181 9.69 -1.23 16.42
CA GLU A 181 10.75 -2.01 15.78
C GLU A 181 10.40 -3.52 15.74
N ASN A 182 9.47 -3.96 16.61
CA ASN A 182 8.91 -5.30 16.64
C ASN A 182 8.09 -5.67 15.39
N GLU A 183 7.55 -4.71 14.62
CA GLU A 183 6.82 -5.02 13.38
C GLU A 183 7.72 -5.61 12.26
N TYR A 184 9.04 -5.60 12.45
CA TYR A 184 10.03 -6.20 11.55
C TYR A 184 10.63 -7.52 12.10
N GLU A 185 10.33 -7.91 13.34
CA GLU A 185 10.87 -9.14 13.93
C GLU A 185 10.03 -10.39 13.59
N ASP A 186 8.78 -10.21 13.16
CA ASP A 186 7.90 -11.29 12.69
C ASP A 186 7.90 -11.40 11.15
N GLU A 187 9.05 -11.78 10.56
CA GLU A 187 9.12 -12.39 9.21
C GLU A 187 9.78 -13.77 9.24
#